data_AF-A0A6J4YFZ7-F1
#
_entry.id   AF-A0A6J4YFZ7-F1
#
_cell.length_a   1.000
_cell.length_b   1.000
_cell.length_c   1.000
_cell.angle_alpha   90.00
_cell.angle_beta   90.00
_cell.angle_gamma   90.00
#
_symmetry.space_group_name_H-M   'P 1'
#
loop_
_entity.id
_entity.type
_entity.pdbx_description
1 polymer ?
#
loop_
_entity_poly.entity_id
_entity_poly.type
_entity_poly.pdbx_seq_one_letter_code
_entity_poly.pdbx_strand_id
1 'polypeptide(L)'
;MSKKVAVKILQTKGHEDSFFAEQDAQRLRKLRQEAAEEANKKYTEEHKYHCFRCGTQSLAEIDEGNVKVDICVNENCGAVHLDPGELAEIIKDQKALASAKKAFMSVFKK
;
A
#
# COMPACT_ATOMS: atom_id res chain seq x y z
N MET A 1 -43.99 -37.74 -54.34
CA MET A 1 -44.35 -37.09 -53.06
C MET A 1 -43.14 -37.12 -52.14
N SER A 2 -42.50 -35.98 -51.88
CA SER A 2 -41.34 -35.92 -50.98
C SER A 2 -41.80 -35.54 -49.58
N LYS A 3 -41.64 -36.45 -48.60
CA LYS A 3 -42.01 -36.19 -47.20
C LYS A 3 -40.95 -35.29 -46.56
N LYS A 4 -41.37 -34.11 -46.10
CA LYS A 4 -40.53 -33.21 -45.33
C LYS A 4 -40.47 -33.70 -43.88
N VAL A 5 -39.27 -34.01 -43.39
CA VAL A 5 -39.04 -34.33 -41.98
C VAL A 5 -38.70 -33.04 -41.25
N ALA A 6 -39.45 -32.73 -40.19
CA ALA A 6 -39.17 -31.59 -39.32
C ALA A 6 -38.34 -32.07 -38.12
N VAL A 7 -37.11 -31.59 -38.01
CA VAL A 7 -36.22 -31.85 -36.88
C VAL A 7 -36.34 -30.69 -35.90
N LYS A 8 -36.74 -30.97 -34.66
CA LYS A 8 -36.68 -30.00 -33.54
C LYS A 8 -35.45 -30.29 -32.71
N ILE A 9 -34.50 -29.36 -32.71
CA ILE A 9 -33.33 -29.42 -31.84
C ILE A 9 -33.78 -28.94 -30.46
N LEU A 10 -33.74 -29.83 -29.47
CA LEU A 10 -34.00 -29.51 -28.07
C LEU A 10 -32.81 -28.70 -27.52
N GLN A 11 -32.97 -27.39 -27.37
CA GLN A 11 -31.99 -26.54 -26.69
C GLN A 11 -32.09 -26.68 -25.17
N THR A 12 -31.08 -27.25 -24.53
CA THR A 12 -30.93 -27.30 -23.07
C THR A 12 -30.16 -26.09 -22.54
N LYS A 13 -30.76 -24.89 -22.60
CA LYS A 13 -30.17 -23.60 -22.15
C LYS A 13 -30.13 -23.40 -20.61
N GLY A 14 -29.82 -24.44 -19.83
CA GLY A 14 -30.00 -24.40 -18.37
C GLY A 14 -28.71 -24.39 -17.56
N HIS A 15 -27.74 -25.22 -17.94
CA HIS A 15 -26.64 -25.61 -17.07
C HIS A 15 -25.28 -25.04 -17.52
N GLU A 16 -25.09 -24.85 -18.82
CA GLU A 16 -23.87 -24.26 -19.36
C GLU A 16 -23.82 -22.75 -19.11
N ASP A 17 -24.93 -22.05 -19.32
CA ASP A 17 -25.02 -20.60 -19.12
C ASP A 17 -24.75 -20.21 -17.65
N SER A 18 -25.26 -20.98 -16.68
CA SER A 18 -24.98 -20.76 -15.26
C SER A 18 -23.52 -21.04 -14.90
N PHE A 19 -22.94 -22.10 -15.47
CA PHE A 19 -21.54 -22.47 -15.26
C PHE A 19 -20.60 -21.36 -15.78
N PHE A 20 -20.84 -20.85 -16.98
CA PHE A 20 -20.07 -19.73 -17.53
C PHE A 20 -20.27 -18.44 -16.75
N ALA A 21 -21.50 -18.14 -16.31
CA ALA A 21 -21.78 -16.96 -15.48
C ALA A 21 -21.02 -17.00 -14.14
N GLU A 22 -20.96 -18.16 -13.48
CA GLU A 22 -20.18 -18.33 -12.25
C GLU A 22 -18.68 -18.19 -12.51
N GLN A 23 -18.17 -18.81 -13.57
CA GLN A 23 -16.76 -18.72 -13.95
C GLN A 23 -16.35 -17.27 -14.29
N ASP A 24 -17.20 -16.54 -15.00
CA ASP A 24 -16.97 -15.14 -15.36
C ASP A 24 -17.03 -14.24 -14.13
N ALA A 25 -17.98 -14.47 -13.21
CA ALA A 25 -18.05 -13.75 -11.95
C ALA A 25 -16.80 -13.98 -11.09
N GLN A 26 -16.28 -15.22 -11.03
CA GLN A 26 -15.02 -15.52 -10.35
C GLN A 26 -13.83 -14.83 -11.02
N ARG A 27 -13.75 -14.88 -12.36
CA ARG A 27 -12.68 -14.20 -13.11
C ARG A 27 -12.71 -12.69 -12.88
N LEU A 28 -13.90 -12.08 -12.90
CA LEU A 28 -14.08 -10.65 -12.64
C LEU A 28 -13.68 -10.27 -11.21
N ARG A 29 -14.00 -11.10 -10.21
CA ARG A 29 -13.55 -10.89 -8.83
C ARG A 29 -12.03 -10.90 -8.71
N LYS A 30 -11.36 -11.88 -9.34
CA LYS A 30 -9.90 -11.96 -9.37
C LYS A 30 -9.28 -10.72 -10.01
N LEU A 31 -9.76 -10.33 -11.20
CA LEU A 31 -9.26 -9.14 -11.89
C LEU A 31 -9.43 -7.86 -11.07
N ARG A 32 -10.55 -7.71 -10.35
CA ARG A 32 -10.77 -6.57 -9.44
C ARG A 32 -9.82 -6.58 -8.24
N GLN A 33 -9.56 -7.75 -7.66
CA GLN A 33 -8.60 -7.90 -6.57
C GLN A 33 -7.19 -7.55 -7.04
N GLU A 34 -6.76 -8.10 -8.16
CA GLU A 34 -5.45 -7.82 -8.76
C GLU A 34 -5.28 -6.33 -9.07
N ALA A 35 -6.29 -5.69 -9.67
CA ALA A 35 -6.26 -4.26 -9.94
C ALA A 35 -6.20 -3.39 -8.66
N ALA A 36 -6.92 -3.79 -7.60
CA ALA A 36 -6.88 -3.09 -6.32
C ALA A 36 -5.52 -3.26 -5.62
N GLU A 37 -4.94 -4.45 -5.66
CA GLU A 37 -3.60 -4.71 -5.14
C GLU A 37 -2.54 -3.91 -5.89
N GLU A 38 -2.60 -3.87 -7.22
CA GLU A 38 -1.66 -3.10 -8.03
C GLU A 38 -1.77 -1.60 -7.76
N ALA A 39 -3.00 -1.07 -7.63
CA ALA A 39 -3.21 0.33 -7.28
C ALA A 39 -2.67 0.67 -5.89
N ASN A 40 -2.91 -0.20 -4.90
CA ASN A 40 -2.40 -0.02 -3.54
C ASN A 40 -0.87 -0.11 -3.48
N LYS A 41 -0.26 -1.04 -4.24
CA LYS A 41 1.20 -1.15 -4.35
C LYS A 41 1.80 0.12 -4.93
N LYS A 42 1.28 0.61 -6.07
CA LYS A 42 1.72 1.86 -6.70
C LYS A 42 1.60 3.04 -5.73
N TYR A 43 0.46 3.18 -5.06
CA TYR A 43 0.26 4.25 -4.08
C TYR A 43 1.27 4.16 -2.92
N THR A 44 1.51 2.96 -2.40
CA THR A 44 2.46 2.76 -1.29
C THR A 44 3.88 3.10 -1.71
N GLU A 45 4.29 2.68 -2.91
CA GLU A 45 5.61 2.96 -3.46
C GLU A 45 5.84 4.45 -3.71
N GLU A 46 4.85 5.14 -4.29
CA GLU A 46 4.89 6.58 -4.51
C GLU A 46 5.10 7.34 -3.18
N HIS A 47 4.45 6.92 -2.10
CA HIS A 47 4.45 7.66 -0.84
C HIS A 47 5.51 7.19 0.17
N LYS A 48 6.28 6.15 -0.12
CA LYS A 48 7.20 5.48 0.83
C LYS A 48 8.21 6.41 1.53
N TYR A 49 8.56 7.54 0.91
CA TYR A 49 9.54 8.50 1.45
C TYR A 49 9.00 9.93 1.53
N HIS A 50 7.68 10.08 1.50
CA HIS A 50 7.02 11.38 1.55
C HIS A 50 6.75 11.77 3.01
N CYS A 51 7.13 13.01 3.35
CA CYS A 51 6.82 13.56 4.65
C CYS A 51 5.30 13.79 4.80
N PHE A 52 4.69 13.32 5.89
CA PHE A 52 3.25 13.44 6.14
C PHE A 52 2.83 14.88 6.43
N ARG A 53 3.79 15.72 6.83
CA ARG A 53 3.57 17.12 7.14
C ARG A 53 3.58 18.02 5.89
N CYS A 54 4.60 17.89 5.04
CA CYS A 54 4.78 18.78 3.88
C CYS A 54 4.54 18.11 2.52
N GLY A 55 4.35 16.79 2.48
CA GLY A 55 4.04 16.05 1.27
C GLY A 55 5.20 15.96 0.27
N THR A 56 6.43 16.29 0.67
CA THR A 56 7.62 16.21 -0.20
C THR A 56 8.43 14.95 0.09
N GLN A 57 9.09 14.41 -0.93
CA GLN A 57 10.05 13.32 -0.79
C GLN A 57 11.36 13.83 -0.16
N SER A 58 11.34 14.01 1.15
CA SER A 58 12.43 14.66 1.89
C SER A 58 12.69 13.99 3.24
N LEU A 59 12.27 12.74 3.43
CA LEU A 59 12.62 11.97 4.62
C LEU A 59 14.05 11.43 4.50
N ALA A 60 14.83 11.58 5.57
CA ALA A 60 16.16 11.04 5.73
C ALA A 60 16.21 10.20 7.01
N GLU A 61 16.72 8.98 6.89
CA GLU A 61 16.90 8.04 8.00
C GLU A 61 18.16 8.40 8.77
N ILE A 62 18.05 8.51 10.10
CA ILE A 62 19.17 8.79 11.00
C ILE A 62 19.30 7.65 12.01
N ASP A 63 20.46 7.03 12.03
CA ASP A 63 20.81 5.97 12.97
C ASP A 63 21.44 6.57 14.24
N GLU A 64 20.72 6.55 15.36
CA GLU A 64 21.22 6.98 16.67
C GLU A 64 21.35 5.76 17.62
N GLY A 65 22.16 4.78 17.19
CA GLY A 65 22.47 3.57 17.94
C GLY A 65 21.39 2.51 17.83
N ASN A 66 20.55 2.38 18.86
CA ASN A 66 19.51 1.34 18.90
C ASN A 66 18.19 1.77 18.25
N VAL A 67 18.05 3.05 17.90
CA VAL A 67 16.84 3.59 17.32
C VAL A 67 17.16 4.25 15.99
N LYS A 68 16.36 3.89 14.99
CA LYS A 68 16.31 4.55 13.70
C LYS A 68 15.20 5.58 13.72
N VAL A 69 15.41 6.72 13.07
CA VAL A 69 14.42 7.80 13.04
C VAL A 69 14.41 8.45 11.68
N ASP A 70 13.23 8.65 11.11
CA ASP A 70 13.07 9.37 9.86
C ASP A 70 12.81 10.86 10.11
N ILE A 71 13.64 11.74 9.56
CA ILE A 71 13.53 13.18 9.69
C ILE A 71 13.32 13.84 8.33
N CYS A 72 12.34 14.71 8.22
CA CYS A 72 12.11 15.51 7.04
C CYS A 72 13.13 16.65 6.95
N VAL A 73 14.00 16.65 5.94
CA VAL A 73 15.06 17.65 5.71
C VAL A 73 14.60 18.91 4.95
N ASN A 74 13.30 19.02 4.66
CA ASN A 74 12.77 20.19 3.95
C ASN A 74 12.79 21.44 4.84
N GLU A 75 13.14 22.58 4.25
CA GLU A 75 13.17 23.87 4.94
C GLU A 75 11.79 24.18 5.53
N ASN A 76 11.74 24.57 6.81
CA ASN A 76 10.53 24.87 7.58
C ASN A 76 9.61 23.66 7.91
N CYS A 77 9.97 22.43 7.56
CA CYS A 77 9.16 21.25 7.91
C CYS A 77 9.64 20.57 9.20
N GLY A 78 10.83 19.96 9.18
CA GLY A 78 11.41 19.26 10.33
C GLY A 78 10.50 18.24 11.02
N ALA A 79 9.60 17.61 10.28
CA ALA A 79 8.80 16.54 10.85
C ALA A 79 9.70 15.34 11.18
N VAL A 80 9.48 14.76 12.35
CA VAL A 80 10.08 13.49 12.75
C VAL A 80 9.01 12.42 12.64
N HIS A 81 9.29 11.38 11.89
CA HIS A 81 8.45 10.22 11.71
C HIS A 81 9.01 9.09 12.58
N LEU A 82 8.13 8.47 13.37
CA LEU A 82 8.49 7.38 14.28
C LEU A 82 7.50 6.25 14.10
N ASP A 83 8.03 5.06 13.84
CA ASP A 83 7.22 3.85 13.81
C ASP A 83 6.89 3.36 15.23
N PRO A 84 5.85 2.53 15.42
CA PRO A 84 5.47 2.03 16.74
C PRO A 84 6.60 1.32 17.50
N GLY A 85 7.49 0.62 16.77
CA GLY A 85 8.66 -0.04 17.36
C GLY A 85 9.71 0.97 17.85
N GLU A 86 10.02 1.97 17.04
CA GLU A 86 10.97 3.03 17.37
C GLU A 86 10.49 3.84 18.58
N LEU A 87 9.20 4.22 18.59
CA LEU A 87 8.61 4.93 19.71
C LEU A 87 8.67 4.10 21.01
N ALA A 88 8.39 2.80 20.93
CA ALA A 88 8.46 1.92 22.09
C ALA A 88 9.88 1.81 22.65
N GLU A 89 10.91 1.86 21.80
CA GLU A 89 12.31 1.82 22.21
C GLU A 89 12.76 3.16 22.82
N ILE A 90 12.34 4.28 22.24
CA ILE A 90 12.57 5.62 22.80
C ILE A 90 11.92 5.78 24.17
N ILE A 91 10.71 5.25 24.38
CA ILE A 91 10.02 5.33 25.68
C ILE A 91 10.74 4.49 26.74
N LYS A 92 11.33 3.35 26.36
CA LYS A 92 12.07 2.48 27.27
C LYS A 92 13.43 3.05 27.68
N ASP A 93 14.09 3.79 26.79
CA ASP A 93 15.39 4.40 27.07
C ASP A 93 15.36 5.94 26.93
N GLN A 94 15.34 6.63 28.08
CA GLN A 94 15.39 8.10 28.11
C GLN A 94 16.64 8.68 27.43
N LYS A 95 17.73 7.90 27.29
CA LYS A 95 18.92 8.33 26.53
C LYS A 95 18.65 8.37 25.03
N ALA A 96 17.86 7.44 24.49
CA ALA A 96 17.45 7.43 23.09
C ALA A 96 16.63 8.69 22.74
N LEU A 97 15.82 9.18 23.69
CA LEU A 97 15.06 10.43 23.53
C LEU A 97 15.98 11.67 23.46
N ALA A 98 17.11 11.66 24.17
CA ALA A 98 18.12 12.71 24.05
C ALA A 98 18.86 12.64 22.70
N SER A 99 19.15 11.44 22.21
CA SER A 99 19.78 11.22 20.90
C SER A 99 18.87 11.67 19.75
N ALA A 100 17.59 11.29 19.77
CA ALA A 100 16.61 11.72 18.76
C ALA A 100 16.46 13.25 18.72
N LYS A 101 16.46 13.93 19.89
CA LYS A 101 16.49 15.40 19.96
C LYS A 101 17.77 16.00 19.37
N LYS A 102 18.91 15.37 19.61
CA LYS A 102 20.21 15.82 19.08
C LYS A 102 20.28 15.65 17.57
N ALA A 103 19.81 14.53 17.03
CA ALA A 103 19.69 14.28 15.60
C ALA A 103 18.76 15.30 14.91
N PHE A 104 17.62 15.60 15.52
CA PHE A 104 16.77 16.68 15.05
C PHE A 104 17.52 18.03 15.04
N MET A 105 18.17 18.39 16.15
CA MET A 105 18.90 19.66 16.22
C MET A 105 20.15 19.73 15.32
N SER A 106 20.76 18.61 14.93
CA SER A 106 21.91 18.59 14.02
C SER A 106 21.50 18.85 12.57
N VAL A 107 20.35 18.34 12.15
CA VAL A 107 19.77 18.57 10.81
C VAL A 107 19.33 20.03 10.63
N PHE A 108 18.83 20.66 11.70
CA PHE A 108 18.30 22.04 11.66
C PHE A 108 19.25 23.12 12.18
N LYS A 109 20.50 22.77 12.52
CA LYS A 109 21.50 23.75 12.94
C LYS A 109 22.02 24.51 11.71
N LYS A 110 21.60 25.77 11.56
CA LYS A 110 22.36 26.78 10.79
C LYS A 110 23.67 27.10 11.50
#